data_AF-A0A6J6G0E8-F1
#
_entry.id   AF-A0A6J6G0E8-F1
#
_cell.length_a   1.000
_cell.length_b   1.000
_cell.length_c   1.000
_cell.angle_alpha   90.00
_cell.angle_beta   90.00
_cell.angle_gamma   90.00
#
_symmetry.space_group_name_H-M   'P 1'
#
loop_
_entity.id
_entity.type
_entity.pdbx_description
1 polymer ?
#
loop_
_entity_poly.entity_id
_entity_poly.type
_entity_poly.pdbx_seq_one_letter_code
_entity_poly.pdbx_strand_id
1 'polypeptide(L)'
;MGLGVVTIRRNGVSMEIPTGETVSIDVLRQGPKSSSAKATGQSVPSSEPAVTESSVAATASKKIEASLAADVDRCSAEFDRSMEQRDAAGAVAATLDLDDAIRGWSADTLQSDEMDKARALLRSMIVRLGEASKGGLTDPREVVGPLVEIALSARSEVRLAKLYDLSDQIRDGLAEAGVEVRDTADGQIWELITPE
;
A
#
# COMPACT_ATOMS: atom_id res chain seq x y z
N MET A 1 -20.04 40.24 13.25
CA MET A 1 -19.20 40.74 14.36
C MET A 1 -19.34 39.77 15.52
N GLY A 2 -18.52 38.72 15.59
CA GLY A 2 -18.58 37.73 16.68
C GLY A 2 -17.58 38.11 17.76
N LEU A 3 -18.05 38.34 18.98
CA LEU A 3 -17.22 38.60 20.17
C LEU A 3 -16.75 37.25 20.73
N GLY A 4 -15.84 36.58 20.02
CA GLY A 4 -15.33 35.27 20.41
C GLY A 4 -14.24 35.39 21.48
N VAL A 5 -14.59 35.16 22.75
CA VAL A 5 -13.63 35.09 23.86
C VAL A 5 -13.37 33.62 24.20
N VAL A 6 -12.11 33.26 24.42
CA VAL A 6 -11.73 31.93 24.91
C VAL A 6 -11.42 32.02 26.40
N THR A 7 -12.18 31.31 27.24
CA THR A 7 -11.91 31.23 28.68
C THR A 7 -11.19 29.93 29.02
N ILE A 8 -9.98 30.02 29.56
CA ILE A 8 -9.22 28.88 30.07
C ILE A 8 -9.48 28.75 31.57
N ARG A 9 -9.91 27.57 32.03
CA ARG A 9 -10.11 27.28 33.45
C ARG A 9 -9.23 26.12 33.90
N ARG A 10 -8.47 26.32 34.98
CA ARG A 10 -7.68 25.27 35.61
C ARG A 10 -7.55 25.52 37.10
N ASN A 11 -7.71 24.47 37.93
CA ASN A 11 -7.62 24.55 39.39
C ASN A 11 -8.50 25.65 40.01
N GLY A 12 -9.70 25.89 39.45
CA GLY A 12 -10.63 26.92 39.92
C GLY A 12 -10.29 28.35 39.50
N VAL A 13 -9.21 28.57 38.76
CA VAL A 13 -8.80 29.89 38.26
C VAL A 13 -9.15 30.01 36.78
N SER A 14 -9.71 31.16 36.38
CA SER A 14 -10.14 31.46 35.00
C SER A 14 -9.33 32.61 34.40
N MET A 15 -8.99 32.51 33.12
CA MET A 15 -8.37 33.57 32.31
C MET A 15 -9.09 33.68 30.97
N GLU A 16 -9.35 34.90 30.52
CA GLU A 16 -10.00 35.18 29.23
C GLU A 16 -8.98 35.68 28.22
N ILE A 17 -9.04 35.13 27.01
CA ILE A 17 -8.24 35.56 25.87
C ILE A 17 -9.19 36.25 24.88
N PRO A 18 -9.03 37.56 24.66
CA PRO A 18 -9.83 38.31 23.69
C PRO A 18 -9.51 37.87 22.26
N THR A 19 -10.45 38.14 21.35
CA THR A 19 -10.26 37.89 19.92
C THR A 19 -9.04 38.66 19.40
N GLY A 20 -8.14 37.97 18.70
CA GLY A 20 -6.95 38.55 18.07
C GLY A 20 -5.66 38.49 18.90
N GLU A 21 -5.68 37.84 20.08
CA GLU A 21 -4.49 37.64 20.90
C GLU A 21 -3.87 36.25 20.65
N THR A 22 -2.60 36.20 20.24
CA THR A 22 -1.85 34.95 20.09
C THR A 22 -1.16 34.59 21.40
N VAL A 23 -1.47 33.41 21.93
CA VAL A 23 -0.93 32.93 23.20
C VAL A 23 -0.07 31.68 22.96
N SER A 24 1.12 31.64 23.56
CA SER A 24 2.01 30.48 23.46
C SER A 24 1.38 29.22 24.06
N ILE A 25 1.64 28.05 23.43
CA ILE A 25 1.16 26.73 23.86
C ILE A 25 1.53 26.42 25.33
N ASP A 26 2.62 27.01 25.84
CA ASP A 26 3.06 26.83 27.22
C ASP A 26 2.09 27.45 28.24
N VAL A 27 1.37 28.51 27.88
CA VAL A 27 0.38 29.15 28.74
C VAL A 27 -0.85 28.26 28.89
N LEU A 28 -1.24 27.55 27.82
CA LEU A 28 -2.31 26.54 27.87
C LEU A 28 -1.92 25.34 28.73
N ARG A 29 -0.65 24.89 28.64
CA ARG A 29 -0.13 23.77 29.44
C ARG A 29 0.03 24.11 30.92
N GLN A 30 0.44 25.34 31.25
CA GLN A 30 0.70 25.77 32.63
C GLN A 30 -0.56 26.27 33.34
N GLY A 31 -1.56 26.78 32.60
CA GLY A 31 -2.76 27.40 33.17
C GLY A 31 -2.49 28.77 33.81
N PRO A 32 -3.54 29.52 34.21
CA PRO A 32 -3.37 30.82 34.84
C PRO A 32 -2.61 30.69 36.15
N LYS A 33 -1.40 31.26 36.20
CA LYS A 33 -0.59 31.32 37.42
C LYS A 33 -1.19 32.36 38.35
N SER A 34 -1.53 31.96 39.58
CA SER A 34 -1.91 32.89 40.64
C SER A 34 -0.67 33.70 41.08
N SER A 35 -0.37 34.78 40.38
CA SER A 35 0.59 35.77 40.85
C SER A 35 -0.09 37.14 40.85
N SER A 36 -0.62 37.46 42.03
CA SER A 36 -0.94 38.82 42.46
C SER A 36 0.29 39.72 42.33
N ALA A 37 0.36 40.54 41.29
CA ALA A 37 1.18 41.75 41.28
C ALA A 37 0.67 42.71 40.19
N LYS A 38 0.01 43.76 40.67
CA LYS A 38 -0.40 44.97 39.96
C LYS A 38 0.83 45.69 39.39
N ALA A 39 0.88 45.93 38.09
CA ALA A 39 1.75 46.96 37.51
C ALA A 39 1.12 47.54 36.23
N THR A 40 0.73 48.80 36.37
CA THR A 40 0.26 49.76 35.36
C THR A 40 1.32 50.11 34.32
N GLY A 41 0.86 50.33 33.08
CA GLY A 41 1.45 51.27 32.14
C GLY A 41 2.36 50.65 31.08
N GLN A 42 1.95 50.73 29.81
CA GLN A 42 2.37 51.81 28.90
C GLN A 42 2.23 51.35 27.45
N SER A 43 1.31 52.00 26.74
CA SER A 43 1.08 51.89 25.30
C SER A 43 2.23 52.52 24.51
N VAL A 44 2.76 51.79 23.53
CA VAL A 44 3.42 52.35 22.35
C VAL A 44 2.95 51.54 21.14
N PRO A 45 2.37 52.15 20.09
CA PRO A 45 2.07 51.46 18.85
C PRO A 45 3.32 51.48 17.96
N SER A 46 3.80 50.32 17.53
CA SER A 46 4.78 50.25 16.45
C SER A 46 4.35 49.17 15.46
N SER A 47 4.02 49.65 14.27
CA SER A 47 3.52 48.93 13.11
C SER A 47 4.51 47.87 12.60
N GLU A 48 4.04 46.66 12.31
CA GLU A 48 4.53 45.76 11.25
C GLU A 48 3.55 44.58 11.03
N PRO A 49 3.60 43.88 9.87
CA PRO A 49 2.48 43.83 8.94
C PRO A 49 1.53 42.64 9.16
N ALA A 50 0.27 42.86 8.79
CA ALA A 50 -0.71 41.80 8.60
C ALA A 50 -0.32 40.94 7.39
N VAL A 51 0.20 39.74 7.63
CA VAL A 51 0.31 38.66 6.64
C VAL A 51 -0.41 37.40 7.16
N THR A 52 -1.67 37.29 6.72
CA THR A 52 -2.27 36.10 6.09
C THR A 52 -2.34 34.77 6.85
N GLU A 53 -3.31 34.64 7.78
CA GLU A 53 -3.82 33.32 8.23
C GLU A 53 -4.41 32.48 7.07
N SER A 54 -4.92 33.12 6.01
CA SER A 54 -5.41 32.43 4.80
C SER A 54 -4.29 31.79 3.97
N SER A 55 -3.05 32.29 4.09
CA SER A 55 -1.91 31.77 3.33
C SER A 55 -1.37 30.48 3.92
N VAL A 56 -1.45 30.28 5.23
CA VAL A 56 -0.91 29.08 5.89
C VAL A 56 -1.79 27.84 5.68
N ALA A 57 -3.12 27.99 5.69
CA ALA A 57 -4.05 26.91 5.42
C ALA A 57 -3.97 26.44 3.95
N ALA A 58 -3.94 27.37 2.99
CA ALA A 58 -3.77 27.06 1.57
C ALA A 58 -2.41 26.38 1.28
N THR A 59 -1.36 26.76 2.00
CA THR A 59 -0.03 26.13 1.88
C THR A 59 -0.01 24.72 2.46
N ALA A 60 -0.70 24.47 3.57
CA ALA A 60 -0.82 23.15 4.18
C ALA A 60 -1.60 22.18 3.29
N SER A 61 -2.76 22.58 2.76
CA SER A 61 -3.54 21.76 1.81
C SER A 61 -2.74 21.43 0.56
N LYS A 62 -2.02 22.39 -0.01
CA LYS A 62 -1.18 22.17 -1.20
C LYS A 62 0.00 21.22 -0.94
N LYS A 63 0.58 21.25 0.26
CA LYS A 63 1.62 20.30 0.68
C LYS A 63 1.08 18.88 0.83
N ILE A 64 -0.14 18.74 1.35
CA ILE A 64 -0.83 17.46 1.52
C ILE A 64 -1.20 16.87 0.14
N GLU A 65 -1.73 17.68 -0.78
CA GLU A 65 -1.99 17.26 -2.17
C GLU A 65 -0.71 16.83 -2.90
N ALA A 66 0.39 17.57 -2.72
CA ALA A 66 1.70 17.18 -3.28
C ALA A 66 2.22 15.85 -2.71
N SER A 67 1.85 15.50 -1.47
CA SER A 67 2.20 14.22 -0.86
C SER A 67 1.46 13.05 -1.50
N LEU A 68 0.14 13.18 -1.72
CA LEU A 68 -0.65 12.12 -2.35
C LEU A 68 -0.21 11.89 -3.81
N ALA A 69 0.06 12.96 -4.55
CA ALA A 69 0.57 12.84 -5.92
C ALA A 69 1.92 12.09 -5.95
N ALA A 70 2.81 12.36 -5.00
CA ALA A 70 4.09 11.64 -4.89
C ALA A 70 3.89 10.15 -4.54
N ASP A 71 2.92 9.82 -3.69
CA ASP A 71 2.58 8.44 -3.37
C ASP A 71 1.97 7.69 -4.56
N VAL A 72 1.10 8.36 -5.34
CA VAL A 72 0.54 7.84 -6.59
C VAL A 72 1.65 7.50 -7.59
N ASP A 73 2.58 8.43 -7.83
CA ASP A 73 3.70 8.23 -8.76
C ASP A 73 4.62 7.08 -8.30
N ARG A 74 4.96 7.06 -7.00
CA ARG A 74 5.79 6.01 -6.41
C ARG A 74 5.15 4.64 -6.53
N CYS A 75 3.90 4.49 -6.10
CA CYS A 75 3.21 3.20 -6.14
C CYS A 75 3.01 2.72 -7.59
N SER A 76 2.75 3.65 -8.53
CA SER A 76 2.68 3.30 -9.97
C SER A 76 3.99 2.70 -10.46
N ALA A 77 5.12 3.37 -10.19
CA ALA A 77 6.43 2.90 -10.64
C ALA A 77 6.82 1.56 -9.99
N GLU A 78 6.53 1.38 -8.70
CA GLU A 78 6.79 0.13 -7.98
C GLU A 78 5.94 -1.02 -8.53
N PHE A 79 4.66 -0.76 -8.83
CA PHE A 79 3.77 -1.72 -9.45
C PHE A 79 4.27 -2.13 -10.84
N ASP A 80 4.60 -1.16 -11.70
CA ASP A 80 5.06 -1.43 -13.06
C ASP A 80 6.35 -2.25 -13.06
N ARG A 81 7.33 -1.88 -12.23
CA ARG A 81 8.57 -2.65 -12.05
C ARG A 81 8.29 -4.08 -11.57
N SER A 82 7.37 -4.26 -10.63
CA SER A 82 7.04 -5.58 -10.10
C SER A 82 6.36 -6.45 -11.16
N MET A 83 5.47 -5.87 -11.96
CA MET A 83 4.83 -6.54 -13.10
C MET A 83 5.86 -6.97 -14.17
N GLU A 84 6.83 -6.11 -14.49
CA GLU A 84 7.93 -6.43 -15.42
C GLU A 84 8.79 -7.59 -14.93
N GLN A 85 9.06 -7.64 -13.63
CA GLN A 85 9.85 -8.68 -12.98
C GLN A 85 9.05 -9.97 -12.71
N ARG A 86 7.75 -9.99 -13.02
CA ARG A 86 6.81 -11.06 -12.64
C ARG A 86 6.77 -11.32 -11.14
N ASP A 87 7.03 -10.28 -10.34
CA ASP A 87 6.92 -10.30 -8.90
C ASP A 87 5.49 -9.93 -8.49
N ALA A 88 4.64 -10.95 -8.34
CA ALA A 88 3.26 -10.77 -7.91
C ALA A 88 3.16 -10.21 -6.49
N ALA A 89 4.10 -10.56 -5.60
CA ALA A 89 4.10 -10.08 -4.22
C ALA A 89 4.40 -8.58 -4.16
N GLY A 90 5.43 -8.13 -4.89
CA GLY A 90 5.76 -6.71 -5.02
C GLY A 90 4.63 -5.89 -5.65
N ALA A 91 3.96 -6.42 -6.68
CA ALA A 91 2.84 -5.74 -7.33
C ALA A 91 1.62 -5.58 -6.38
N VAL A 92 1.33 -6.62 -5.59
CA VAL A 92 0.28 -6.55 -4.56
C VAL A 92 0.66 -5.57 -3.45
N ALA A 93 1.90 -5.57 -2.98
CA ALA A 93 2.38 -4.63 -1.97
C ALA A 93 2.19 -3.17 -2.42
N ALA A 94 2.63 -2.81 -3.62
CA ALA A 94 2.43 -1.47 -4.17
C ALA A 94 0.94 -1.08 -4.30
N THR A 95 0.07 -2.04 -4.59
CA THR A 95 -1.39 -1.82 -4.67
C THR A 95 -1.98 -1.51 -3.29
N LEU A 96 -1.54 -2.24 -2.26
CA LEU A 96 -2.00 -2.04 -0.87
C LEU A 96 -1.43 -0.74 -0.28
N ASP A 97 -0.18 -0.39 -0.58
CA ASP A 97 0.42 0.88 -0.18
C ASP A 97 -0.37 2.08 -0.75
N LEU A 98 -0.87 1.96 -1.98
CA LEU A 98 -1.74 2.98 -2.56
C LEU A 98 -3.11 3.04 -1.87
N ASP A 99 -3.72 1.90 -1.48
CA ASP A 99 -4.97 1.89 -0.69
C ASP A 99 -4.77 2.59 0.66
N ASP A 100 -3.65 2.33 1.33
CA ASP A 100 -3.29 2.95 2.61
C ASP A 100 -3.07 4.47 2.45
N ALA A 101 -2.37 4.91 1.40
CA ALA A 101 -2.19 6.34 1.09
C ALA A 101 -3.53 7.04 0.83
N ILE A 102 -4.43 6.41 0.06
CA ILE A 102 -5.80 6.90 -0.20
C ILE A 102 -6.59 7.00 1.11
N ARG A 103 -6.53 6.00 1.99
CA ARG A 103 -7.23 6.01 3.29
C ARG A 103 -6.71 7.10 4.20
N GLY A 104 -5.39 7.20 4.35
CA GLY A 104 -4.73 8.21 5.17
C GLY A 104 -5.11 9.63 4.74
N TRP A 105 -5.12 9.90 3.44
CA TRP A 105 -5.53 11.20 2.90
C TRP A 105 -7.03 11.48 3.05
N SER A 106 -7.88 10.47 2.86
CA SER A 106 -9.34 10.63 2.95
C SER A 106 -9.83 11.03 4.35
N ALA A 107 -9.04 10.76 5.38
CA ALA A 107 -9.33 11.16 6.76
C ALA A 107 -9.11 12.66 7.01
N ASP A 108 -8.22 13.31 6.25
CA ASP A 108 -7.72 14.66 6.54
C ASP A 108 -8.27 15.74 5.59
N THR A 109 -8.82 15.38 4.42
CA THR A 109 -9.24 16.37 3.40
C THR A 109 -10.47 15.94 2.57
N LEU A 110 -11.34 16.91 2.25
CA LEU A 110 -12.53 16.70 1.43
C LEU A 110 -12.17 16.75 -0.07
N GLN A 111 -12.48 15.66 -0.79
CA GLN A 111 -12.50 15.48 -2.26
C GLN A 111 -11.66 16.44 -3.13
N SER A 112 -10.53 15.94 -3.63
CA SER A 112 -9.70 16.59 -4.66
C SER A 112 -9.63 15.73 -5.94
N ASP A 113 -9.28 16.35 -7.07
CA ASP A 113 -8.99 15.64 -8.34
C ASP A 113 -7.91 14.55 -8.17
N GLU A 114 -7.00 14.74 -7.22
CA GLU A 114 -5.92 13.79 -6.93
C GLU A 114 -6.45 12.47 -6.35
N MET A 115 -7.53 12.52 -5.56
CA MET A 115 -8.19 11.30 -5.09
C MET A 115 -8.84 10.51 -6.20
N ASP A 116 -9.40 11.17 -7.20
CA ASP A 116 -10.01 10.49 -8.33
C ASP A 116 -8.96 9.81 -9.20
N LYS A 117 -7.80 10.46 -9.41
CA LYS A 117 -6.64 9.83 -10.04
C LYS A 117 -6.12 8.63 -9.25
N ALA A 118 -5.93 8.77 -7.93
CA ALA A 118 -5.45 7.69 -7.08
C ALA A 118 -6.38 6.47 -7.12
N ARG A 119 -7.71 6.68 -7.02
CA ARG A 119 -8.70 5.60 -7.14
C ARG A 119 -8.74 4.98 -8.54
N ALA A 120 -8.57 5.78 -9.59
CA ALA A 120 -8.49 5.27 -10.96
C ALA A 120 -7.25 4.39 -11.14
N LEU A 121 -6.10 4.81 -10.60
CA LEU A 121 -4.86 4.03 -10.61
C LEU A 121 -5.04 2.71 -9.85
N LEU A 122 -5.56 2.75 -8.62
CA LEU A 122 -5.82 1.55 -7.81
C LEU A 122 -6.68 0.53 -8.56
N ARG A 123 -7.79 0.98 -9.19
CA ARG A 123 -8.64 0.10 -10.01
C ARG A 123 -7.89 -0.49 -11.20
N SER A 124 -7.03 0.30 -11.86
CA SER A 124 -6.25 -0.19 -12.99
C SER A 124 -5.21 -1.24 -12.56
N MET A 125 -4.56 -1.06 -11.41
CA MET A 125 -3.64 -2.04 -10.81
C MET A 125 -4.37 -3.37 -10.52
N ILE A 126 -5.54 -3.30 -9.87
CA ILE A 126 -6.36 -4.50 -9.58
C ILE A 126 -6.77 -5.23 -10.86
N VAL A 127 -7.19 -4.51 -11.91
CA VAL A 127 -7.55 -5.11 -13.20
C VAL A 127 -6.34 -5.78 -13.85
N ARG A 128 -5.16 -5.14 -13.82
CA ARG A 128 -3.92 -5.71 -14.37
C ARG A 128 -3.46 -6.95 -13.62
N LEU A 129 -3.58 -6.97 -12.29
CA LEU A 129 -3.35 -8.17 -11.48
C LEU A 129 -4.35 -9.28 -11.82
N GLY A 130 -5.63 -8.94 -11.97
CA GLY A 130 -6.66 -9.88 -12.38
C GLY A 130 -6.38 -10.49 -13.75
N GLU A 131 -5.95 -9.68 -14.72
CA GLU A 131 -5.55 -10.17 -16.06
C GLU A 131 -4.35 -11.12 -15.96
N ALA A 132 -3.31 -10.73 -15.23
CA ALA A 132 -2.12 -11.55 -15.03
C ALA A 132 -2.44 -12.87 -14.31
N SER A 133 -3.42 -12.87 -13.39
CA SER A 133 -3.85 -14.06 -12.67
C SER A 133 -4.59 -15.08 -13.54
N LYS A 134 -5.15 -14.70 -14.70
CA LYS A 134 -5.91 -15.65 -15.54
C LYS A 134 -5.10 -16.88 -15.92
N GLY A 135 -3.80 -16.70 -16.20
CA GLY A 135 -2.89 -17.82 -16.46
C GLY A 135 -2.41 -18.52 -15.18
N GLY A 136 -2.31 -17.79 -14.06
CA GLY A 136 -1.85 -18.33 -12.78
C GLY A 136 -2.91 -19.10 -11.98
N LEU A 137 -4.20 -18.96 -12.31
CA LEU A 137 -5.30 -19.65 -11.67
C LEU A 137 -5.67 -20.99 -12.35
N THR A 138 -5.05 -21.31 -13.48
CA THR A 138 -5.19 -22.62 -14.12
C THR A 138 -4.50 -23.69 -13.27
N ASP A 139 -5.11 -24.87 -13.14
CA ASP A 139 -4.44 -26.00 -12.48
C ASP A 139 -3.16 -26.34 -13.26
N PRO A 140 -1.97 -26.29 -12.63
CA PRO A 140 -0.72 -26.62 -13.29
C PRO A 140 -0.75 -27.99 -13.98
N ARG A 141 -1.52 -28.95 -13.45
CA ARG A 141 -1.70 -30.28 -14.05
C ARG A 141 -2.34 -30.23 -15.42
N GLU A 142 -3.24 -29.28 -15.69
CA GLU A 142 -3.86 -29.12 -17.01
C GLU A 142 -2.85 -28.64 -18.07
N VAL A 143 -1.86 -27.85 -17.65
CA VAL A 143 -0.84 -27.29 -18.54
C VAL A 143 0.25 -28.32 -18.85
N VAL A 144 0.77 -28.98 -17.83
CA VAL A 144 1.89 -29.92 -17.98
C VAL A 144 1.44 -31.34 -18.32
N GLY A 145 0.19 -31.70 -18.01
CA GLY A 145 -0.34 -33.05 -18.16
C GLY A 145 -0.13 -33.63 -19.56
N PRO A 146 -0.48 -32.93 -20.65
CA PRO A 146 -0.23 -33.44 -22.01
C PRO A 146 1.24 -33.76 -22.28
N LEU A 147 2.19 -32.99 -21.71
CA LEU A 147 3.62 -33.23 -21.86
C LEU A 147 4.08 -34.43 -21.03
N VAL A 148 3.57 -34.58 -19.81
CA VAL A 148 3.82 -35.74 -18.95
C VAL A 148 3.32 -37.02 -19.60
N GLU A 149 2.10 -37.03 -20.15
CA GLU A 149 1.53 -38.19 -20.84
C GLU A 149 2.38 -38.62 -22.05
N ILE A 150 2.91 -37.67 -22.83
CA ILE A 150 3.84 -37.97 -23.93
C ILE A 150 5.12 -38.63 -23.41
N ALA A 151 5.69 -38.13 -22.31
CA ALA A 151 6.88 -38.71 -21.70
C ALA A 151 6.63 -40.12 -21.13
N LEU A 152 5.49 -40.35 -20.49
CA LEU A 152 5.10 -41.68 -19.99
C LEU A 152 4.85 -42.68 -21.13
N SER A 153 4.25 -42.22 -22.23
CA SER A 153 4.11 -43.03 -23.44
C SER A 153 5.48 -43.42 -24.01
N ALA A 154 6.38 -42.45 -24.19
CA ALA A 154 7.74 -42.70 -24.66
C ALA A 154 8.49 -43.66 -23.73
N ARG A 155 8.38 -43.48 -22.42
CA ARG A 155 8.97 -44.38 -21.41
C ARG A 155 8.47 -45.82 -21.58
N SER A 156 7.18 -45.99 -21.89
CA SER A 156 6.57 -47.31 -22.11
C SER A 156 7.11 -47.97 -23.38
N GLU A 157 7.21 -47.24 -24.49
CA GLU A 157 7.80 -47.73 -25.75
C GLU A 157 9.26 -48.16 -25.60
N VAL A 158 10.05 -47.34 -24.92
CA VAL A 158 11.47 -47.60 -24.62
C VAL A 158 11.62 -48.85 -23.76
N ARG A 159 10.72 -49.07 -22.78
CA ARG A 159 10.69 -50.27 -21.95
C ARG A 159 10.34 -51.52 -22.77
N LEU A 160 9.41 -51.42 -23.72
CA LEU A 160 9.09 -52.52 -24.66
C LEU A 160 10.27 -52.86 -25.56
N ALA A 161 11.05 -51.85 -25.98
CA ALA A 161 12.30 -52.02 -26.71
C ALA A 161 13.47 -52.55 -25.86
N LYS A 162 13.26 -52.77 -24.55
CA LYS A 162 14.27 -53.23 -23.56
C LYS A 162 15.47 -52.28 -23.41
N LEU A 163 15.27 -51.00 -23.71
CA LEU A 163 16.27 -49.95 -23.52
C LEU A 163 16.13 -49.36 -22.11
N TYR A 164 16.46 -50.16 -21.10
CA TYR A 164 16.18 -49.81 -19.69
C TYR A 164 16.86 -48.53 -19.23
N ASP A 165 18.11 -48.29 -19.64
CA ASP A 165 18.86 -47.07 -19.29
C ASP A 165 18.12 -45.80 -19.75
N LEU A 166 17.54 -45.82 -20.96
CA LEU A 166 16.78 -44.68 -21.50
C LEU A 166 15.41 -44.54 -20.80
N SER A 167 14.79 -45.66 -20.40
CA SER A 167 13.53 -45.64 -19.63
C SER A 167 13.74 -45.01 -18.25
N ASP A 168 14.85 -45.34 -17.60
CA ASP A 168 15.25 -44.77 -16.31
C ASP A 168 15.62 -43.30 -16.46
N GLN A 169 16.33 -42.91 -17.52
CA GLN A 169 16.62 -41.50 -17.80
C GLN A 169 15.35 -40.64 -17.92
N ILE A 170 14.30 -41.16 -18.56
CA ILE A 170 13.01 -40.45 -18.65
C ILE A 170 12.34 -40.35 -17.27
N ARG A 171 12.35 -41.42 -16.47
CA ARG A 171 11.78 -41.41 -15.11
C ARG A 171 12.50 -40.38 -14.23
N ASP A 172 13.83 -40.39 -14.26
CA ASP A 172 14.64 -39.54 -13.40
C ASP A 172 14.53 -38.07 -13.83
N GLY A 173 14.43 -37.80 -15.14
CA GLY A 173 14.16 -36.46 -15.66
C GLY A 173 12.76 -35.93 -15.29
N LEU A 174 11.73 -36.79 -15.27
CA LEU A 174 10.41 -36.43 -14.75
C LEU A 174 10.48 -36.07 -13.26
N ALA A 175 11.19 -36.86 -12.46
CA ALA A 175 11.36 -36.60 -11.03
C ALA A 175 12.14 -35.29 -10.77
N GLU A 176 13.18 -35.00 -11.54
CA GLU A 176 13.94 -33.74 -11.47
C GLU A 176 13.06 -32.53 -11.84
N ALA A 177 12.12 -32.72 -12.77
CA ALA A 177 11.11 -31.71 -13.12
C ALA A 177 9.96 -31.60 -12.09
N GLY A 178 10.03 -32.32 -10.96
CA GLY A 178 9.01 -32.29 -9.90
C GLY A 178 7.78 -33.16 -10.21
N VAL A 179 7.87 -34.10 -11.15
CA VAL A 179 6.78 -35.03 -11.48
C VAL A 179 7.04 -36.38 -10.82
N GLU A 180 6.25 -36.74 -9.82
CA GLU A 180 6.27 -38.06 -9.22
C GLU A 180 5.32 -39.00 -9.96
N VAL A 181 5.81 -40.16 -10.39
CA VAL A 181 5.01 -41.17 -11.10
C VAL A 181 4.85 -42.40 -10.21
N ARG A 182 3.61 -42.81 -9.93
CA ARG A 182 3.29 -44.05 -9.23
C ARG A 182 2.58 -45.02 -10.19
N ASP A 183 3.07 -46.25 -10.26
CA ASP A 183 2.37 -47.32 -10.97
C ASP A 183 1.22 -47.85 -10.11
N THR A 184 0.03 -48.02 -10.69
CA THR A 184 -1.13 -48.66 -10.07
C THR A 184 -1.67 -49.80 -10.94
N ALA A 185 -2.56 -50.63 -10.40
CA ALA A 185 -3.20 -51.71 -11.15
C ALA A 185 -4.01 -51.19 -12.36
N ASP A 186 -4.52 -49.96 -12.27
CA ASP A 186 -5.35 -49.32 -13.31
C ASP A 186 -4.54 -48.45 -14.29
N GLY A 187 -3.22 -48.35 -14.10
CA GLY A 187 -2.32 -47.55 -14.93
C GLY A 187 -1.34 -46.69 -14.13
N GLN A 188 -0.61 -45.83 -14.83
CA GLN A 188 0.30 -44.85 -14.20
C GLN A 188 -0.49 -43.62 -13.76
N ILE A 189 -0.31 -43.23 -12.50
CA ILE A 189 -0.78 -41.95 -11.96
C ILE A 189 0.44 -41.08 -11.67
N TRP A 190 0.31 -39.77 -11.84
CA TRP A 190 1.39 -38.84 -11.58
C TRP A 190 0.91 -37.61 -10.81
N GLU A 191 1.82 -37.01 -10.07
CA GLU A 191 1.56 -35.83 -9.24
C GLU A 191 2.70 -34.83 -9.38
N LEU A 192 2.37 -33.54 -9.23
CA LEU A 192 3.38 -32.49 -9.14
C LEU A 192 3.78 -32.30 -7.69
N ILE A 193 5.08 -32.39 -7.42
CA ILE A 193 5.67 -32.02 -6.14
C ILE A 193 6.03 -30.55 -6.27
N THR A 194 5.27 -29.68 -5.61
CA THR A 194 5.68 -28.29 -5.43
C THR A 194 6.85 -28.29 -4.43
N PRO A 195 8.06 -27.83 -4.80
CA PRO A 195 9.11 -27.63 -3.82
C PRO A 195 8.64 -26.55 -2.81
N GLU A 196 8.79 -26.83 -1.51
CA GLU A 196 8.56 -25.85 -0.42
C GLU A 196 9.48 -24.63 -0.55
#